data_AF-A0A6B2H909-F1
#
_entry.id   AF-A0A6B2H909-F1
#
_cell.length_a   1.000
_cell.length_b   1.000
_cell.length_c   1.000
_cell.angle_alpha   90.00
_cell.angle_beta   90.00
_cell.angle_gamma   90.00
#
_symmetry.space_group_name_H-M   'P 1'
#
loop_
_entity.id
_entity.type
_entity.pdbx_description
1 polymer ?
#
loop_
_entity_poly.entity_id
_entity_poly.type
_entity_poly.pdbx_seq_one_letter_code
_entity_poly.pdbx_strand_id
1 'polypeptide(L)'
;MHYKIVEKSLFARIARMVLKSSNVAMVIGNKIHLSGVDKHTFERDEGWLAHELCHIRQFQEHGYFRFLWLYLKESYNVGYYNNKYEVEAREAGSKHKRHQAATKKETGNVKPSGLPLPSDVKKEV
;
A
#
# COMPACT_ATOMS: atom_id res chain seq x y z
N MET A 1 -6.96 8.24 5.96
CA MET A 1 -6.76 6.93 6.61
C MET A 1 -5.58 7.03 7.56
N HIS A 2 -5.73 6.61 8.82
CA HIS A 2 -4.66 6.69 9.83
C HIS A 2 -4.04 5.30 10.00
N TYR A 3 -2.82 5.11 9.52
CA TYR A 3 -2.08 3.83 9.62
C TYR A 3 -0.77 4.03 10.38
N LYS A 4 -0.32 2.99 11.09
CA LYS A 4 0.96 3.00 11.82
C LYS A 4 1.90 1.95 11.24
N ILE A 5 3.11 2.37 10.88
CA ILE A 5 4.17 1.46 10.43
C ILE A 5 4.98 1.02 11.64
N VAL A 6 5.10 -0.29 11.83
CA VAL A 6 5.84 -0.93 12.93
C VAL A 6 6.90 -1.83 12.34
N GLU A 7 8.16 -1.50 12.56
CA GLU A 7 9.30 -2.29 12.09
C GLU A 7 9.63 -3.42 13.08
N LYS A 8 10.19 -4.53 12.58
CA LYS A 8 10.71 -5.66 13.39
C LYS A 8 9.66 -6.37 14.25
N SER A 9 8.41 -6.43 13.81
CA SER A 9 7.36 -7.16 14.53
C SER A 9 7.56 -8.67 14.50
N LEU A 10 7.29 -9.35 15.63
CA LEU A 10 7.31 -10.81 15.74
C LEU A 10 6.39 -11.48 14.71
N PHE A 11 5.23 -10.89 14.43
CA PHE A 11 4.31 -11.37 13.41
C PHE A 11 4.91 -11.32 11.99
N ALA A 12 5.62 -10.24 11.67
CA ALA A 12 6.28 -10.09 10.39
C ALA A 12 7.47 -11.07 10.23
N ARG A 13 8.10 -11.51 11.34
CA ARG A 13 9.11 -12.58 11.32
C ARG A 13 8.50 -13.95 11.00
N ILE A 14 7.32 -14.24 11.55
CA ILE A 14 6.59 -15.48 11.24
C ILE A 14 6.16 -15.46 9.76
N ALA A 15 5.60 -14.34 9.31
CA ALA A 15 5.24 -14.15 7.90
C ALA A 15 6.43 -14.35 6.95
N ARG A 16 7.62 -13.86 7.34
CA ARG A 16 8.87 -14.07 6.60
C ARG A 16 9.21 -15.55 6.41
N MET A 17 9.05 -16.36 7.45
CA MET A 17 9.29 -17.81 7.37
C MET A 17 8.28 -18.50 6.46
N VAL A 18 7.02 -18.08 6.49
CA VAL A 18 5.94 -18.65 5.68
C VAL A 18 6.07 -18.27 4.19
N LEU A 19 6.38 -17.00 3.90
CA LEU A 19 6.50 -16.47 2.54
C LEU A 19 7.88 -16.73 1.91
N LYS A 20 8.87 -17.20 2.69
CA LYS A 20 10.27 -17.40 2.26
C LYS A 20 10.91 -16.18 1.57
N SER A 21 10.38 -14.98 1.81
CA SER A 21 10.87 -13.73 1.21
C SER A 21 11.73 -12.96 2.21
N SER A 22 12.77 -12.28 1.73
CA SER A 22 13.64 -11.47 2.59
C SER A 22 12.96 -10.21 3.12
N ASN A 23 12.05 -9.64 2.32
CA ASN A 23 11.33 -8.42 2.62
C ASN A 23 9.85 -8.73 2.65
N VAL A 24 9.19 -8.49 3.79
CA VAL A 24 7.77 -8.76 3.99
C VAL A 24 7.13 -7.58 4.69
N ALA A 25 5.99 -7.15 4.15
CA ALA A 25 5.06 -6.26 4.80
C ALA A 25 3.78 -7.06 5.10
N MET A 26 3.19 -6.81 6.26
CA MET A 26 1.97 -7.47 6.68
C MET A 26 1.07 -6.46 7.36
N VAL A 27 -0.16 -6.36 6.89
CA VAL A 27 -1.19 -5.55 7.54
C VAL A 27 -1.90 -6.33 8.62
N ILE A 28 -2.03 -5.71 9.78
CA ILE A 28 -2.76 -6.23 10.93
C ILE A 28 -3.68 -5.10 11.43
N GLY A 29 -4.94 -5.13 10.98
CA GLY A 29 -5.92 -4.07 11.26
C GLY A 29 -5.53 -2.74 10.59
N ASN A 30 -5.06 -1.77 11.38
CA ASN A 30 -4.58 -0.47 10.89
C ASN A 30 -3.05 -0.30 11.00
N LYS A 31 -2.34 -1.38 11.32
CA LYS A 31 -0.89 -1.38 11.50
C LYS A 31 -0.23 -2.17 10.37
N ILE A 32 0.81 -1.58 9.79
CA ILE A 32 1.66 -2.22 8.78
C ILE A 32 2.91 -2.69 9.50
N HIS A 33 3.11 -3.99 9.54
CA HIS A 33 4.27 -4.61 10.16
C HIS A 33 5.31 -4.95 9.10
N LEU A 34 6.47 -4.31 9.18
CA LEU A 34 7.57 -4.53 8.24
C LEU A 34 8.61 -5.48 8.84
N SER A 35 9.12 -6.41 8.02
CA SER A 35 10.23 -7.29 8.36
C SER A 35 11.20 -7.39 7.19
N GLY A 36 12.46 -7.03 7.44
CA GLY A 36 13.54 -7.07 6.45
C GLY A 36 13.63 -5.83 5.55
N VAL A 37 12.72 -4.87 5.68
CA VAL A 37 12.72 -3.60 4.96
C VAL A 37 12.49 -2.44 5.92
N ASP A 38 13.20 -1.33 5.71
CA ASP A 38 13.01 -0.08 6.43
C ASP A 38 11.79 0.68 5.91
N LYS A 39 11.14 1.43 6.81
CA LYS A 39 9.99 2.29 6.50
C LYS A 39 10.25 3.19 5.29
N HIS A 40 11.42 3.83 5.21
CA HIS A 40 11.74 4.76 4.13
C HIS A 40 11.84 4.08 2.75
N THR A 41 12.35 2.85 2.71
CA THR A 41 12.41 2.05 1.48
C THR A 41 11.02 1.60 1.05
N PHE A 42 10.19 1.21 2.02
CA PHE A 42 8.80 0.84 1.79
C PHE A 42 7.96 2.03 1.29
N GLU A 43 8.08 3.21 1.91
CA GLU A 43 7.36 4.42 1.49
C GLU A 43 7.77 4.91 0.10
N ARG A 44 9.01 4.63 -0.33
CA ARG A 44 9.49 4.93 -1.68
C ARG A 44 8.84 4.04 -2.76
N ASP A 45 8.41 2.83 -2.42
CA ASP A 45 7.68 1.96 -3.34
C ASP A 45 6.17 2.14 -3.15
N GLU A 46 5.63 3.19 -3.76
CA GLU A 46 4.22 3.54 -3.62
C GLU A 46 3.26 2.47 -4.18
N GLY A 47 3.74 1.60 -5.09
CA GLY A 47 2.97 0.43 -5.53
C GLY A 47 2.84 -0.61 -4.43
N TRP A 48 3.90 -0.80 -3.64
CA TRP A 48 3.85 -1.64 -2.45
C TRP A 48 3.01 -0.99 -1.35
N LEU A 49 3.15 0.31 -1.12
CA LEU A 49 2.29 1.04 -0.16
C LEU A 49 0.80 0.90 -0.52
N ALA A 50 0.44 1.06 -1.80
CA ALA A 50 -0.92 0.91 -2.27
C ALA A 50 -1.47 -0.52 -2.09
N HIS A 51 -0.61 -1.53 -2.22
CA HIS A 51 -0.95 -2.92 -1.92
C HIS A 51 -1.32 -3.09 -0.44
N GLU A 52 -0.48 -2.61 0.48
CA GLU A 52 -0.77 -2.68 1.93
C GLU A 52 -2.00 -1.85 2.31
N LEU A 53 -2.20 -0.68 1.69
CA LEU A 53 -3.40 0.14 1.93
C LEU A 53 -4.68 -0.58 1.52
N CYS A 54 -4.65 -1.38 0.45
CA CYS A 54 -5.76 -2.23 0.06
C CYS A 54 -6.10 -3.23 1.17
N HIS A 55 -5.10 -3.89 1.76
CA HIS A 55 -5.34 -4.77 2.90
C HIS A 55 -5.90 -4.03 4.12
N ILE A 56 -5.44 -2.82 4.44
CA ILE A 56 -6.03 -2.02 5.52
C ILE A 56 -7.51 -1.80 5.27
N ARG A 57 -7.88 -1.45 4.04
CA ARG A 57 -9.28 -1.27 3.66
C ARG A 57 -10.08 -2.56 3.81
N GLN A 58 -9.57 -3.68 3.30
CA GLN A 58 -10.23 -5.00 3.42
C GLN A 58 -10.40 -5.39 4.91
N PHE A 59 -9.40 -5.12 5.75
CA PHE A 59 -9.47 -5.31 7.20
C PHE A 59 -10.52 -4.41 7.87
N GLN A 60 -10.70 -3.17 7.39
CA GLN A 60 -11.75 -2.26 7.87
C GLN A 60 -13.14 -2.70 7.42
N GLU A 61 -13.29 -3.19 6.18
CA GLU A 61 -14.57 -3.62 5.61
C GLU A 61 -15.04 -4.96 6.19
N HIS A 62 -14.13 -5.91 6.43
CA HIS A 62 -14.48 -7.25 6.94
C HIS A 62 -14.25 -7.44 8.43
N GLY A 63 -13.46 -6.58 9.07
CA GLY A 63 -13.07 -6.70 10.47
C GLY A 63 -11.89 -7.65 10.69
N TYR A 64 -11.19 -7.46 11.81
CA TYR A 64 -9.89 -8.07 12.10
C TYR A 64 -9.83 -9.61 11.98
N PHE A 65 -10.59 -10.31 12.82
CA PHE A 65 -10.52 -11.77 12.89
C PHE A 65 -11.22 -12.44 11.71
N ARG A 66 -12.31 -11.83 11.23
CA ARG A 66 -13.10 -12.35 10.13
C ARG A 66 -12.33 -12.30 8.82
N PHE A 67 -11.62 -11.21 8.55
CA PHE A 67 -10.77 -11.11 7.37
C PHE A 67 -9.64 -12.15 7.40
N LEU A 68 -8.92 -12.27 8.52
CA LEU A 68 -7.83 -13.24 8.64
C LEU A 68 -8.31 -14.67 8.39
N TRP A 69 -9.49 -15.03 8.93
CA TRP A 69 -10.10 -16.34 8.70
C TRP A 69 -10.50 -16.54 7.22
N LEU A 70 -11.16 -15.56 6.61
CA LEU A 70 -11.54 -15.61 5.19
C LEU A 70 -10.32 -15.74 4.29
N TYR A 71 -9.28 -14.97 4.59
CA TYR A 71 -8.01 -14.97 3.86
C TYR A 71 -7.32 -16.33 3.97
N LEU A 72 -7.16 -16.87 5.19
CA LEU A 72 -6.55 -18.19 5.41
C LEU A 72 -7.35 -19.31 4.73
N LYS A 73 -8.68 -19.29 4.87
CA LYS A 73 -9.56 -20.28 4.25
C LYS A 73 -9.47 -20.24 2.72
N GLU A 74 -9.46 -19.04 2.14
CA GLU A 74 -9.35 -18.89 0.69
C GLU A 74 -7.96 -19.29 0.20
N SER A 75 -6.89 -18.85 0.88
CA SER A 75 -5.52 -19.29 0.57
C SER A 75 -5.33 -20.80 0.71
N TYR A 76 -6.04 -21.47 1.63
CA TYR A 76 -6.03 -22.92 1.72
C TYR A 76 -6.75 -23.58 0.53
N ASN A 77 -7.86 -23.02 0.08
CA ASN A 77 -8.66 -23.58 -1.02
C ASN A 77 -8.04 -23.35 -2.41
N VAL A 78 -7.57 -22.14 -2.70
CA VAL A 78 -7.08 -21.74 -4.04
C VAL A 78 -5.58 -21.42 -4.10
N GLY A 79 -4.91 -21.34 -2.95
CA GLY A 79 -3.51 -20.92 -2.84
C GLY A 79 -3.34 -19.42 -2.59
N TYR A 80 -2.14 -19.03 -2.18
CA TYR A 80 -1.78 -17.63 -1.93
C TYR A 80 -1.90 -16.75 -3.19
N TYR A 81 -1.39 -17.20 -4.33
CA TYR A 81 -1.35 -16.41 -5.56
C TYR A 81 -2.72 -16.13 -6.19
N ASN A 82 -3.67 -17.06 -6.03
CA ASN A 82 -5.03 -16.96 -6.56
C ASN A 82 -6.03 -16.40 -5.53
N ASN A 83 -5.58 -16.03 -4.34
CA ASN A 83 -6.45 -15.42 -3.36
C ASN A 83 -6.97 -14.08 -3.92
N LYS A 84 -8.30 -13.92 -3.99
CA LYS A 84 -8.93 -12.72 -4.56
C LYS A 84 -8.48 -11.43 -3.85
N TYR A 85 -8.19 -11.51 -2.55
CA TYR A 85 -7.72 -10.37 -1.76
C TYR A 85 -6.31 -9.94 -2.19
N GLU A 86 -5.43 -10.90 -2.50
CA GLU A 86 -4.08 -10.65 -3.02
C GLU A 86 -4.12 -10.10 -4.45
N VAL A 87 -5.03 -10.61 -5.28
CA VAL A 87 -5.23 -10.12 -6.66
C VAL A 87 -5.67 -8.66 -6.64
N GLU A 88 -6.67 -8.31 -5.82
CA GLU A 88 -7.15 -6.93 -5.68
C GLU A 88 -6.02 -5.99 -5.21
N ALA A 89 -5.25 -6.40 -4.20
CA ALA A 89 -4.14 -5.62 -3.69
C ALA A 89 -3.03 -5.44 -4.74
N ARG A 90 -2.76 -6.46 -5.56
CA ARG A 90 -1.78 -6.39 -6.68
C ARG A 90 -2.25 -5.46 -7.79
N GLU A 91 -3.54 -5.48 -8.12
CA GLU A 91 -4.13 -4.55 -9.08
C GLU A 91 -4.08 -3.11 -8.57
N ALA A 92 -4.39 -2.88 -7.29
CA ALA A 92 -4.29 -1.57 -6.66
C ALA A 92 -2.85 -1.01 -6.71
N GLY A 93 -1.85 -1.84 -6.35
CA GLY A 93 -0.45 -1.48 -6.46
C GLY A 93 0.00 -1.16 -7.89
N SER A 94 -0.46 -1.96 -8.87
CA SER A 94 -0.14 -1.76 -10.29
C SER A 94 -0.77 -0.51 -10.88
N LYS A 95 -2.03 -0.20 -10.52
CA LYS A 95 -2.72 1.04 -10.92
C LYS A 95 -1.97 2.25 -10.40
N HIS A 96 -1.52 2.23 -9.14
CA HIS A 96 -0.79 3.35 -8.55
C HIS A 96 0.56 3.60 -9.27
N LYS A 97 1.32 2.54 -9.58
CA LYS A 97 2.55 2.65 -10.41
C LYS A 97 2.29 3.29 -11.78
N ARG A 98 1.17 2.96 -12.43
CA ARG A 98 0.82 3.49 -13.76
C ARG A 98 0.42 4.96 -13.74
N HIS A 99 -0.35 5.40 -12.74
CA HIS A 99 -0.75 6.80 -12.61
C HIS A 99 0.46 7.71 -12.43
N GLN A 100 1.47 7.28 -11.69
CA GLN A 100 2.69 8.08 -11.52
C GLN A 100 3.58 8.11 -12.75
N ALA A 101 3.67 7.01 -13.49
CA ALA A 101 4.39 7.00 -14.75
C ALA A 101 3.77 7.99 -15.76
N ALA A 102 2.45 8.18 -15.70
CA ALA A 102 1.75 9.20 -16.48
C ALA A 102 2.04 10.62 -15.97
N THR A 103 1.91 10.89 -14.67
CA THR A 103 2.14 12.24 -14.12
C THR A 103 3.60 12.69 -14.18
N LYS A 104 4.58 11.79 -14.02
CA LYS A 104 6.01 12.10 -14.23
C LYS A 104 6.31 12.46 -15.68
N LYS A 105 5.62 11.83 -16.64
CA LYS A 105 5.75 12.15 -18.07
C LYS A 105 5.25 13.54 -18.41
N GLU A 106 4.21 14.01 -17.71
CA GLU A 106 3.63 15.35 -17.92
C GLU A 106 4.49 16.46 -17.30
N THR A 107 5.15 16.23 -16.17
CA THR A 107 6.08 17.21 -15.56
C THR A 107 7.46 17.26 -16.23
N GLY A 108 7.80 16.30 -17.09
CA GLY A 108 9.11 16.22 -17.76
C GLY A 108 9.22 16.98 -19.09
N ASN A 109 8.14 17.56 -19.62
CA ASN A 109 8.13 18.22 -20.94
C ASN A 109 7.58 19.65 -20.95
N VAL A 110 7.39 20.29 -19.79
CA VAL A 110 6.94 21.68 -19.74
C VAL A 110 8.16 22.60 -19.71
N LYS A 111 8.52 23.16 -20.88
CA LYS A 111 9.35 24.38 -20.94
C LYS A 111 8.71 25.46 -20.05
N PRO A 112 9.49 26.24 -19.28
CA PRO A 112 8.96 27.29 -18.44
C PRO A 112 8.48 28.46 -19.32
N SER A 113 7.26 28.37 -19.83
CA SER A 113 6.59 29.52 -20.44
C SER A 113 5.99 30.35 -19.31
N GLY A 114 6.66 31.45 -18.98
CA GLY A 114 6.23 32.39 -17.96
C GLY A 114 4.82 32.90 -18.24
N LEU A 115 3.93 32.67 -17.28
CA LEU A 115 2.65 33.35 -17.22
C LEU A 115 2.32 33.57 -15.74
N PRO A 116 2.14 34.83 -15.28
CA PRO A 116 1.93 35.11 -13.88
C PRO A 116 0.55 34.61 -13.43
N LEU A 117 0.52 34.00 -12.24
CA LEU A 117 -0.69 33.59 -11.55
C LEU A 117 -1.53 34.84 -11.21
N PRO A 118 -2.84 34.88 -11.52
CA PRO A 118 -3.72 35.90 -10.96
C PRO A 118 -3.96 35.61 -9.48
N SER A 119 -3.42 36.48 -8.64
CA SER A 119 -3.73 36.60 -7.22
C SER A 119 -5.12 37.22 -7.04
N ASP A 120 -6.07 36.44 -6.52
CA ASP A 120 -7.39 36.86 -6.03
C ASP A 120 -8.02 35.61 -5.37
N VAL A 121 -8.55 35.56 -4.13
CA VAL A 121 -9.36 36.52 -3.36
C VAL A 121 -9.28 36.24 -1.84
N LYS A 122 -8.99 37.31 -1.09
CA LYS A 122 -9.49 37.80 0.23
C LYS A 122 -9.98 36.87 1.35
N LYS A 123 -9.53 37.18 2.57
CA LYS A 123 -10.35 37.23 3.79
C LYS A 123 -9.84 38.34 4.72
N GLU A 124 -10.59 39.43 4.81
CA GLU A 124 -10.54 40.37 5.95
C GLU A 124 -11.94 40.41 6.55
N VAL A 125 -12.00 40.29 7.88
CA VAL A 125 -13.11 40.68 8.75
C VAL A 125 -12.50 41.58 9.82
#